data_AF-A0A9Q0Y3D3-F1
#
_entry.id   AF-A0A9Q0Y3D3-F1
#
_cell.length_a   1.000
_cell.length_b   1.000
_cell.length_c   1.000
_cell.angle_alpha   90.00
_cell.angle_beta   90.00
_cell.angle_gamma   90.00
#
_symmetry.space_group_name_H-M   'P 1'
#
loop_
_entity.id
_entity.type
_entity.pdbx_description
1 polymer ?
#
loop_
_entity_poly.entity_id
_entity_poly.type
_entity_poly.pdbx_seq_one_letter_code
_entity_poly.pdbx_strand_id
1 'polypeptide(L)'
;MWALRKPPFFQGGPRAWVWARGAASTGTSRGPKEKPEAPYRDSVLLPRSEFPALLPGRLQPETELEIQQKCGFSELYSWQRQRKTKQKFCLHDGPPYANGDPHVGHALNKILKDITNRFQMMRGSVVHYVPGWDCHGLPIELRALSECDDVEDLSPMEIRQKARKFAKEAIAKQKSAFIRWGVMADWDNCYYTFDKTYEAKQLHIFHEIYDKGYVYRDYKPVFGLLQLIQPWPKLNLNTTNNTLVVLFM
;
A
#
# COMPACT_ATOMS: atom_id res chain seq x y z
N MET A 1 -41.16 0.16 -18.13
CA MET A 1 -40.65 1.38 -18.79
C MET A 1 -39.60 2.00 -17.88
N TRP A 2 -38.34 2.03 -18.29
CA TRP A 2 -37.34 3.05 -17.92
C TRP A 2 -36.21 2.91 -18.93
N ALA A 3 -36.10 3.94 -19.79
CA ALA A 3 -35.26 3.96 -20.96
C ALA A 3 -33.82 4.35 -20.58
N LEU A 4 -32.86 3.55 -21.04
CA LEU A 4 -31.43 3.88 -20.98
C LEU A 4 -31.16 5.10 -21.88
N ARG A 5 -30.92 6.27 -21.26
CA ARG A 5 -30.39 7.45 -21.96
C ARG A 5 -28.91 7.20 -22.30
N LYS A 6 -28.58 7.19 -23.60
CA LYS A 6 -27.18 7.23 -24.08
C LYS A 6 -26.60 8.63 -23.84
N PRO A 7 -25.33 8.78 -23.41
CA PRO A 7 -24.68 10.08 -23.28
C PRO A 7 -24.34 10.70 -24.65
N PRO A 8 -24.14 12.03 -24.72
CA PRO A 8 -24.08 12.76 -25.99
C PRO A 8 -22.79 12.51 -26.76
N PHE A 9 -22.94 12.40 -28.08
CA PHE A 9 -21.87 12.31 -29.07
C PHE A 9 -21.10 13.65 -29.08
N PHE A 10 -19.84 13.66 -28.63
CA PHE A 10 -18.94 14.79 -28.84
C PHE A 10 -18.32 14.66 -30.24
N GLN A 11 -18.73 15.50 -31.18
CA GLN A 11 -18.03 15.70 -32.45
C GLN A 11 -16.79 16.59 -32.21
N GLY A 12 -15.67 15.97 -31.85
CA GLY A 12 -14.35 16.60 -31.87
C GLY A 12 -13.57 16.12 -33.09
N GLY A 13 -13.37 16.99 -34.08
CA GLY A 13 -12.53 16.69 -35.25
C GLY A 13 -11.08 16.39 -34.85
N PRO A 14 -10.32 15.66 -35.68
CA PRO A 14 -8.96 15.24 -35.32
C PRO A 14 -8.02 16.45 -35.29
N ARG A 15 -7.58 16.84 -34.09
CA ARG A 15 -6.43 17.74 -33.90
C ARG A 15 -5.15 16.93 -34.12
N ALA A 16 -4.53 17.13 -35.27
CA ALA A 16 -3.21 16.59 -35.57
C ALA A 16 -2.14 17.30 -34.71
N TRP A 17 -1.52 16.57 -33.79
CA TRP A 17 -0.34 17.03 -33.06
C TRP A 17 0.92 16.63 -33.84
N VAL A 18 1.49 17.60 -34.56
CA VAL A 18 2.78 17.43 -35.25
C VAL A 18 3.90 17.57 -34.22
N TRP A 19 4.68 16.50 -34.02
CA TRP A 19 5.94 16.54 -33.28
C TRP A 19 7.09 16.64 -34.26
N ALA A 20 7.76 17.79 -34.30
CA ALA A 20 9.06 17.94 -34.95
C ALA A 20 10.13 18.09 -33.86
N ARG A 21 11.06 17.13 -33.76
CA ARG A 21 12.42 17.37 -33.24
C ARG A 21 13.42 16.47 -33.97
N GLY A 22 14.42 17.12 -34.55
CA GLY A 22 15.65 16.53 -35.06
C GLY A 22 16.58 17.65 -35.51
N ALA A 23 17.60 17.94 -34.72
CA ALA A 23 18.69 18.82 -35.11
C ALA A 23 19.79 17.98 -35.78
N ALA A 24 20.14 18.29 -37.03
CA ALA A 24 21.51 18.38 -37.56
C ALA A 24 21.53 18.45 -39.10
N SER A 25 22.48 19.26 -39.61
CA SER A 25 22.92 19.47 -40.99
C SER A 25 22.08 20.40 -41.87
N THR A 26 22.68 21.55 -42.17
CA THR A 26 22.37 22.44 -43.28
C THR A 26 22.51 21.67 -44.60
N GLY A 27 21.37 21.28 -45.17
CA GLY A 27 21.26 20.70 -46.50
C GLY A 27 20.13 21.40 -47.25
N THR A 28 20.47 21.93 -48.42
CA THR A 28 19.66 22.71 -49.36
C THR A 28 18.20 22.25 -49.47
N SER A 29 17.26 23.19 -49.39
CA SER A 29 15.83 22.98 -49.57
C SER A 29 15.53 22.35 -50.94
N ARG A 30 14.99 21.13 -50.93
CA ARG A 30 14.27 20.57 -52.09
C ARG A 30 12.78 20.72 -51.81
N GLY A 31 12.06 21.30 -52.77
CA GLY A 31 10.61 21.56 -52.73
C GLY A 31 9.77 20.29 -52.49
N PRO A 32 8.45 20.46 -52.29
CA PRO A 32 7.57 19.37 -51.85
C PRO A 32 7.55 18.27 -52.91
N LYS A 33 8.10 17.09 -52.57
CA LYS A 33 7.96 15.88 -53.39
C LYS A 33 6.51 15.40 -53.27
N GLU A 34 5.78 15.41 -54.37
CA GLU A 34 4.50 14.71 -54.49
C GLU A 34 4.66 13.26 -54.04
N LYS A 35 3.77 12.81 -53.14
CA LYS A 35 3.74 11.41 -52.70
C LYS A 35 3.21 10.57 -53.88
N PRO A 36 3.91 9.50 -54.29
CA PRO A 36 3.42 8.63 -55.36
C PRO A 36 2.06 8.04 -54.93
N GLU A 37 1.06 8.17 -55.80
CA GLU A 37 -0.25 7.56 -55.59
C GLU A 37 -0.09 6.04 -55.54
N ALA A 38 -0.53 5.43 -54.43
CA ALA A 38 -0.48 3.98 -54.23
C ALA A 38 -1.88 3.41 -54.52
N PRO A 39 -2.18 2.94 -55.75
CA PRO A 39 -3.55 2.66 -56.23
C PRO A 39 -4.26 1.52 -55.50
N TYR A 40 -3.52 0.71 -54.72
CA TYR A 40 -4.06 -0.42 -53.98
C TYR A 40 -4.05 -0.22 -52.46
N ARG A 41 -3.67 0.97 -51.95
CA ARG A 41 -3.63 1.22 -50.51
C ARG A 41 -4.99 1.00 -49.84
N ASP A 42 -6.06 1.35 -50.54
CA ASP A 42 -7.43 1.28 -50.03
C ASP A 42 -8.08 -0.10 -50.24
N SER A 43 -7.47 -0.98 -51.04
CA SER A 43 -7.95 -2.36 -51.23
C SER A 43 -7.41 -3.35 -50.19
N VAL A 44 -6.42 -2.94 -49.37
CA VAL A 44 -5.83 -3.77 -48.33
C VAL A 44 -6.53 -3.55 -46.99
N LEU A 45 -7.06 -4.63 -46.40
CA LEU A 45 -7.66 -4.61 -45.06
C LEU A 45 -6.57 -4.61 -43.98
N LEU A 46 -6.03 -3.42 -43.69
CA LEU A 46 -5.09 -3.24 -42.59
C LEU A 46 -5.80 -3.17 -41.23
N PRO A 47 -5.23 -3.75 -40.16
CA PRO A 47 -5.72 -3.54 -38.81
C PRO A 47 -5.71 -2.04 -38.45
N ARG A 48 -6.86 -1.54 -37.99
CA ARG A 48 -7.01 -0.18 -37.48
C ARG A 48 -7.30 -0.26 -35.99
N SER A 49 -6.51 0.44 -35.19
CA SER A 49 -6.69 0.51 -33.75
C SER A 49 -6.38 1.91 -33.25
N GLU A 50 -7.18 2.38 -32.30
CA GLU A 50 -6.91 3.60 -31.53
C GLU A 50 -5.94 3.32 -30.37
N PHE A 51 -5.62 2.05 -30.12
CA PHE A 51 -4.68 1.65 -29.07
C PHE A 51 -3.27 2.15 -29.43
N PRO A 52 -2.65 2.97 -28.56
CA PRO A 52 -1.33 3.52 -28.83
C PRO A 52 -0.27 2.41 -28.83
N ALA A 53 0.59 2.38 -29.85
CA ALA A 53 1.68 1.41 -29.92
C ALA A 53 2.73 1.63 -28.81
N LEU A 54 2.91 2.88 -28.35
CA LEU A 54 3.76 3.23 -27.23
C LEU A 54 3.12 4.37 -26.44
N LEU A 55 3.10 4.25 -25.12
CA LEU A 55 2.75 5.33 -24.22
C LEU A 55 4.03 6.04 -23.76
N PRO A 56 4.23 7.33 -24.10
CA PRO A 56 5.34 8.12 -23.58
C PRO A 56 5.39 8.08 -22.06
N GLY A 57 6.58 7.94 -21.47
CA GLY A 57 6.74 7.78 -20.01
C GLY A 57 6.01 8.83 -19.17
N ARG A 58 5.99 10.09 -19.64
CA ARG A 58 5.31 11.22 -18.99
C ARG A 58 3.77 11.15 -18.97
N LEU A 59 3.18 10.25 -19.74
CA LEU A 59 1.71 10.05 -19.83
C LEU A 59 1.28 8.77 -19.11
N GLN A 60 2.23 7.90 -18.72
CA GLN A 60 1.92 6.61 -18.12
C GLN A 60 1.22 6.78 -16.76
N PRO A 61 1.69 7.62 -15.82
CA PRO A 61 1.04 7.78 -14.52
C PRO A 61 -0.40 8.29 -14.62
N GLU A 62 -0.65 9.23 -15.53
CA GLU A 62 -1.96 9.85 -15.76
C GLU A 62 -2.92 8.86 -16.43
N THR A 63 -2.43 8.13 -17.44
CA THR A 63 -3.21 7.09 -18.13
C THR A 63 -3.58 5.97 -17.17
N GLU A 64 -2.65 5.54 -16.32
CA GLU A 64 -2.91 4.50 -15.31
C GLU A 64 -3.97 4.95 -14.31
N LEU A 65 -3.90 6.19 -13.82
CA LEU A 65 -4.91 6.78 -12.94
C LEU A 65 -6.28 6.83 -13.62
N GLU A 66 -6.33 7.23 -14.89
CA GLU A 66 -7.56 7.24 -15.68
C GLU A 66 -8.14 5.82 -15.83
N ILE A 67 -7.30 4.81 -16.06
CA ILE A 67 -7.71 3.40 -16.11
C ILE A 67 -8.27 2.95 -14.77
N GLN A 68 -7.58 3.23 -13.65
CA GLN A 68 -8.04 2.86 -12.31
C GLN A 68 -9.43 3.43 -12.01
N GLN A 69 -9.67 4.69 -12.39
CA GLN A 69 -10.97 5.36 -12.22
C GLN A 69 -12.04 4.77 -13.14
N LYS A 70 -11.75 4.62 -14.44
CA LYS A 70 -12.71 4.07 -15.41
C LYS A 70 -13.10 2.62 -15.11
N CYS A 71 -12.16 1.83 -14.59
CA CYS A 71 -12.38 0.43 -14.25
C CYS A 71 -12.92 0.22 -12.83
N GLY A 72 -13.17 1.29 -12.06
CA GLY A 72 -13.79 1.20 -10.73
C GLY A 72 -12.96 0.41 -9.71
N PHE A 73 -11.65 0.68 -9.64
CA PHE A 73 -10.76 -0.05 -8.72
C PHE A 73 -11.16 0.14 -7.25
N SER A 74 -11.69 1.31 -6.89
CA SER A 74 -12.20 1.62 -5.54
C SER A 74 -13.40 0.76 -5.17
N GLU A 75 -14.31 0.51 -6.11
CA GLU A 75 -15.54 -0.25 -5.88
C GLU A 75 -15.34 -1.76 -6.11
N LEU A 76 -14.22 -2.17 -6.71
CA LEU A 76 -13.98 -3.57 -7.09
C LEU A 76 -14.08 -4.54 -5.90
N TYR A 77 -13.52 -4.16 -4.75
CA TYR A 77 -13.57 -5.01 -3.55
C TYR A 77 -15.02 -5.15 -3.05
N SER A 78 -15.76 -4.05 -2.89
CA SER A 78 -17.14 -4.10 -2.39
C SER A 78 -18.07 -4.82 -3.37
N TRP A 79 -17.89 -4.61 -4.67
CA TRP A 79 -18.61 -5.31 -5.73
C TRP A 79 -18.39 -6.83 -5.64
N GLN A 80 -17.14 -7.29 -5.55
CA GLN A 80 -16.89 -8.73 -5.54
C GLN A 80 -17.45 -9.39 -4.26
N ARG A 81 -17.44 -8.69 -3.11
CA ARG A 81 -18.04 -9.19 -1.85
C ARG A 81 -19.54 -9.44 -1.94
N GLN A 82 -20.25 -8.77 -2.84
CA GLN A 82 -21.69 -8.93 -3.04
C GLN A 82 -22.06 -10.11 -3.95
N ARG A 83 -21.08 -10.75 -4.61
CA ARG A 83 -21.32 -11.89 -5.50
C ARG A 83 -21.88 -13.08 -4.72
N LYS A 84 -22.98 -13.65 -5.21
CA LYS A 84 -23.60 -14.86 -4.65
C LYS A 84 -22.84 -16.10 -5.11
N THR A 85 -21.72 -16.41 -4.46
CA THR A 85 -20.96 -17.65 -4.65
C THR A 85 -20.77 -18.37 -3.32
N LYS A 86 -20.74 -19.71 -3.37
CA LYS A 86 -20.46 -20.55 -2.19
C LYS A 86 -18.97 -20.62 -1.88
N GLN A 87 -18.10 -20.41 -2.88
CA GLN A 87 -16.65 -20.52 -2.71
C GLN A 87 -16.09 -19.23 -2.11
N LYS A 88 -15.43 -19.35 -0.96
CA LYS A 88 -14.76 -18.24 -0.28
C LYS A 88 -13.27 -18.52 -0.23
N PHE A 89 -12.48 -17.50 -0.56
CA PHE A 89 -11.04 -17.52 -0.41
C PHE A 89 -10.65 -16.43 0.58
N CYS A 90 -9.94 -16.78 1.64
CA CYS A 90 -9.45 -15.83 2.64
C CYS A 90 -7.93 -15.78 2.57
N LEU A 91 -7.38 -14.60 2.32
CA LEU A 91 -5.95 -14.35 2.39
C LEU A 91 -5.71 -13.40 3.56
N HIS A 92 -5.05 -13.90 4.60
CA HIS A 92 -4.68 -13.06 5.73
C HIS A 92 -3.45 -12.23 5.37
N ASP A 93 -3.59 -10.92 5.44
CA ASP A 93 -2.47 -10.02 5.16
C ASP A 93 -1.53 -10.00 6.36
N GLY A 94 -0.27 -10.39 6.18
CA GLY A 94 0.77 -10.10 7.16
C GLY A 94 0.95 -8.58 7.28
N PRO A 95 0.75 -7.98 8.47
CA PRO A 95 0.70 -6.54 8.61
C PRO A 95 2.12 -5.94 8.43
N PRO A 96 2.37 -5.04 7.47
CA PRO A 96 3.62 -4.29 7.44
C PRO A 96 3.80 -3.46 8.71
N TYR A 97 5.05 -3.26 9.09
CA TYR A 97 5.40 -2.29 10.13
C TYR A 97 5.02 -0.87 9.65
N ALA A 98 4.40 -0.10 10.55
CA ALA A 98 4.08 1.30 10.34
C ALA A 98 5.34 2.19 10.47
N ASN A 99 6.41 1.87 9.75
CA ASN A 99 7.71 2.51 9.85
C ASN A 99 8.10 3.26 8.56
N GLY A 100 7.50 4.42 8.35
CA GLY A 100 7.88 5.32 7.27
C GLY A 100 7.38 4.88 5.88
N ASP A 101 8.14 5.26 4.85
CA ASP A 101 7.69 5.24 3.45
C ASP A 101 7.69 3.84 2.82
N PRO A 102 6.74 3.56 1.90
CA PRO A 102 6.70 2.31 1.16
C PRO A 102 7.90 2.18 0.20
N HIS A 103 8.38 0.95 0.02
CA HIS A 103 9.54 0.62 -0.81
C HIS A 103 9.25 -0.59 -1.70
N VAL A 104 10.19 -0.97 -2.57
CA VAL A 104 9.99 -2.04 -3.58
C VAL A 104 9.59 -3.38 -2.96
N GLY A 105 10.16 -3.75 -1.81
CA GLY A 105 9.75 -4.94 -1.05
C GLY A 105 8.25 -4.92 -0.65
N HIS A 106 7.71 -3.76 -0.24
CA HIS A 106 6.27 -3.62 0.00
C HIS A 106 5.47 -3.82 -1.29
N ALA A 107 5.92 -3.24 -2.41
CA ALA A 107 5.27 -3.39 -3.71
C ALA A 107 5.23 -4.86 -4.13
N LEU A 108 6.36 -5.56 -4.08
CA LEU A 108 6.45 -6.98 -4.41
C LEU A 108 5.45 -7.81 -3.57
N ASN A 109 5.46 -7.62 -2.25
CA ASN A 109 4.57 -8.37 -1.35
C ASN A 109 3.08 -8.12 -1.67
N LYS A 110 2.69 -6.85 -1.81
CA LYS A 110 1.28 -6.47 -2.01
C LYS A 110 0.77 -6.84 -3.40
N ILE A 111 1.59 -6.67 -4.44
CA ILE A 111 1.23 -7.04 -5.82
C ILE A 111 1.07 -8.56 -5.95
N LEU A 112 1.96 -9.37 -5.35
CA LEU A 112 1.82 -10.83 -5.39
C LEU A 112 0.53 -11.32 -4.71
N LYS A 113 0.18 -10.73 -3.56
CA LYS A 113 -1.09 -11.00 -2.88
C LYS A 113 -2.28 -10.58 -3.73
N ASP A 114 -2.21 -9.42 -4.38
CA ASP A 114 -3.27 -8.92 -5.27
C ASP A 114 -3.47 -9.82 -6.49
N ILE A 115 -2.40 -10.26 -7.15
CA ILE A 115 -2.47 -11.23 -8.25
C ILE A 115 -3.18 -12.52 -7.80
N THR A 116 -2.82 -13.03 -6.63
CA THR A 116 -3.43 -14.24 -6.06
C THR A 116 -4.92 -14.04 -5.78
N ASN A 117 -5.28 -12.90 -5.18
CA ASN A 117 -6.66 -12.53 -4.89
C ASN A 117 -7.48 -12.40 -6.19
N ARG A 118 -6.97 -11.66 -7.18
CA ARG A 118 -7.64 -11.49 -8.48
C ARG A 118 -7.78 -12.83 -9.21
N PHE A 119 -6.77 -13.69 -9.17
CA PHE A 119 -6.84 -15.03 -9.73
C PHE A 119 -7.98 -15.85 -9.11
N GLN A 120 -8.08 -15.89 -7.78
CA GLN A 120 -9.16 -16.61 -7.08
C GLN A 120 -10.54 -16.00 -7.37
N MET A 121 -10.62 -14.68 -7.46
CA MET A 121 -11.83 -13.96 -7.86
C MET A 121 -12.29 -14.33 -9.27
N MET A 122 -11.36 -14.43 -10.21
CA MET A 122 -11.61 -14.85 -11.61
C MET A 122 -12.01 -16.33 -11.70
N ARG A 123 -11.50 -17.18 -10.79
CA ARG A 123 -11.95 -18.58 -10.66
C ARG A 123 -13.35 -18.75 -10.06
N GLY A 124 -14.01 -17.66 -9.64
CA GLY A 124 -15.38 -17.68 -9.13
C GLY A 124 -15.50 -17.69 -7.59
N SER A 125 -14.40 -17.55 -6.86
CA SER A 125 -14.44 -17.37 -5.40
C SER A 125 -14.69 -15.92 -5.02
N VAL A 126 -15.34 -15.69 -3.87
CA VAL A 126 -15.36 -14.39 -3.19
C VAL A 126 -14.13 -14.29 -2.30
N VAL A 127 -13.38 -13.20 -2.45
CA VAL A 127 -12.13 -12.99 -1.73
C VAL A 127 -12.39 -12.19 -0.46
N HIS A 128 -11.79 -12.61 0.64
CA HIS A 128 -11.64 -11.85 1.88
C HIS A 128 -10.17 -11.46 2.04
N TYR A 129 -9.89 -10.17 1.94
CA TYR A 129 -8.54 -9.63 2.09
C TYR A 129 -8.64 -8.30 2.82
N VAL A 130 -8.28 -8.34 4.10
CA VAL A 130 -8.30 -7.18 4.99
C VAL A 130 -6.85 -6.83 5.29
N PRO A 131 -6.37 -5.65 4.86
CA PRO A 131 -5.02 -5.22 5.15
C PRO A 131 -4.92 -4.76 6.61
N GLY A 132 -3.72 -4.85 7.18
CA GLY A 132 -3.47 -4.32 8.52
C GLY A 132 -2.06 -3.81 8.73
N TRP A 133 -1.81 -3.26 9.91
CA TRP A 133 -0.52 -2.66 10.25
C TRP A 133 -0.05 -3.01 11.65
N ASP A 134 1.26 -3.28 11.74
CA ASP A 134 1.96 -3.47 12.99
C ASP A 134 2.49 -2.11 13.48
N CYS A 135 2.00 -1.69 14.63
CA CYS A 135 2.11 -0.33 15.16
C CYS A 135 2.84 -0.29 16.50
N HIS A 136 3.31 -1.43 17.00
CA HIS A 136 3.99 -1.55 18.27
C HIS A 136 5.48 -1.86 18.09
N GLY A 137 6.22 -1.72 19.19
CA GLY A 137 7.60 -2.16 19.28
C GLY A 137 8.64 -1.06 19.12
N LEU A 138 9.86 -1.41 19.49
CA LEU A 138 11.01 -0.52 19.58
C LEU A 138 11.32 0.27 18.28
N PRO A 139 11.20 -0.30 17.06
CA PRO A 139 11.50 0.46 15.84
C PRO A 139 10.64 1.71 15.66
N ILE A 140 9.37 1.67 16.07
CA ILE A 140 8.45 2.82 15.95
C ILE A 140 8.76 3.85 17.04
N GLU A 141 9.04 3.40 18.26
CA GLU A 141 9.46 4.27 19.36
C GLU A 141 10.76 5.02 19.02
N LEU A 142 11.78 4.31 18.54
CA LEU A 142 13.06 4.91 18.15
C LEU A 142 12.89 5.92 17.01
N ARG A 143 12.06 5.61 16.01
CA ARG A 143 11.78 6.53 14.90
C ARG A 143 11.05 7.78 15.38
N ALA A 144 10.02 7.62 16.20
CA ALA A 144 9.26 8.75 16.75
C ALA A 144 10.14 9.64 17.64
N LEU A 145 11.08 9.06 18.39
CA LEU A 145 12.02 9.80 19.22
C LEU A 145 13.14 10.47 18.42
N SER A 146 13.56 9.88 17.28
CA SER A 146 14.60 10.48 16.43
C SER A 146 14.22 11.82 15.79
N GLU A 147 12.93 12.14 15.77
CA GLU A 147 12.38 13.42 15.28
C GLU A 147 12.19 14.44 16.41
N CYS A 148 12.54 14.11 17.65
CA CYS A 148 12.45 14.98 18.82
C CYS A 148 13.86 15.34 19.32
N ASP A 149 14.11 16.62 19.59
CA ASP A 149 15.39 17.06 20.15
C ASP A 149 15.47 16.82 21.68
N ASP A 150 14.34 16.90 22.39
CA ASP A 150 14.26 16.74 23.85
C ASP A 150 13.69 15.37 24.26
N VAL A 151 14.47 14.31 24.09
CA VAL A 151 14.03 12.92 24.39
C VAL A 151 14.13 12.58 25.88
N GLU A 152 15.06 13.20 26.61
CA GLU A 152 15.42 12.81 27.99
C GLU A 152 14.33 13.12 29.03
N ASP A 153 13.46 14.10 28.77
CA ASP A 153 12.44 14.56 29.72
C ASP A 153 11.03 14.01 29.45
N LEU A 154 10.86 13.13 28.46
CA LEU A 154 9.54 12.64 28.07
C LEU A 154 9.04 11.54 29.00
N SER A 155 7.79 11.70 29.47
CA SER A 155 7.11 10.63 30.19
C SER A 155 6.76 9.44 29.28
N PRO A 156 6.61 8.23 29.83
CA PRO A 156 6.20 7.06 29.05
C PRO A 156 4.89 7.26 28.28
N MET A 157 3.94 8.03 28.82
CA MET A 157 2.69 8.34 28.11
C MET A 157 2.93 9.23 26.89
N GLU A 158 3.79 10.24 27.01
CA GLU A 158 4.11 11.15 25.91
C GLU A 158 4.85 10.41 24.79
N ILE A 159 5.80 9.53 25.14
CA ILE A 159 6.49 8.66 24.17
C ILE A 159 5.45 7.82 23.42
N ARG A 160 4.49 7.22 24.13
CA ARG A 160 3.43 6.42 23.49
C ARG A 160 2.55 7.24 22.55
N GLN A 161 2.18 8.45 22.96
CA GLN A 161 1.38 9.34 22.14
C GLN A 161 2.12 9.75 20.86
N LYS A 162 3.41 10.10 20.98
CA LYS A 162 4.28 10.44 19.85
C LYS A 162 4.43 9.25 18.88
N ALA A 163 4.75 8.07 19.39
CA ALA A 163 4.88 6.86 18.57
C ALA A 163 3.55 6.48 17.90
N ARG A 164 2.40 6.60 18.58
CA ARG A 164 1.08 6.40 17.96
C ARG A 164 0.79 7.43 16.86
N LYS A 165 1.19 8.69 17.04
CA LYS A 165 1.04 9.73 16.02
C LYS A 165 1.89 9.40 14.79
N PHE A 166 3.17 9.07 14.99
CA PHE A 166 4.08 8.67 13.92
C PHE A 166 3.54 7.46 13.15
N ALA A 167 3.06 6.42 13.85
CA ALA A 167 2.48 5.24 13.23
C ALA A 167 1.28 5.59 12.33
N LYS A 168 0.37 6.47 12.79
CA LYS A 168 -0.78 6.91 11.98
C LYS A 168 -0.37 7.63 10.70
N GLU A 169 0.65 8.47 10.75
CA GLU A 169 1.17 9.18 9.58
C GLU A 169 1.83 8.21 8.59
N ALA A 170 2.64 7.27 9.08
CA ALA A 170 3.26 6.23 8.26
C ALA A 170 2.18 5.34 7.59
N ILE A 171 1.17 4.92 8.35
CA ILE A 171 0.02 4.15 7.83
C ILE A 171 -0.67 4.90 6.70
N ALA A 172 -0.92 6.21 6.85
CA ALA A 172 -1.59 7.00 5.83
C ALA A 172 -0.79 7.03 4.51
N LYS A 173 0.54 7.21 4.59
CA LYS A 173 1.44 7.19 3.43
C LYS A 173 1.51 5.81 2.76
N GLN A 174 1.62 4.75 3.56
CA GLN A 174 1.67 3.38 3.04
C GLN A 174 0.33 2.98 2.41
N LYS A 175 -0.78 3.28 3.08
CA LYS A 175 -2.15 3.01 2.60
C LYS A 175 -2.40 3.70 1.27
N SER A 176 -2.06 4.99 1.14
CA SER A 176 -2.24 5.73 -0.11
C SER A 176 -1.41 5.15 -1.26
N ALA A 177 -0.17 4.74 -1.00
CA ALA A 177 0.65 4.06 -2.00
C ALA A 177 0.08 2.70 -2.42
N PHE A 178 -0.39 1.89 -1.48
CA PHE A 178 -0.96 0.58 -1.79
C PHE A 178 -2.25 0.69 -2.60
N ILE A 179 -3.10 1.68 -2.28
CA ILE A 179 -4.28 2.02 -3.09
C ILE A 179 -3.84 2.47 -4.49
N ARG A 180 -2.81 3.33 -4.59
CA ARG A 180 -2.28 3.79 -5.88
C ARG A 180 -1.70 2.66 -6.72
N TRP A 181 -1.15 1.61 -6.12
CA TRP A 181 -0.71 0.39 -6.82
C TRP A 181 -1.86 -0.49 -7.31
N GLY A 182 -3.12 -0.10 -7.03
CA GLY A 182 -4.31 -0.79 -7.52
C GLY A 182 -4.64 -2.08 -6.76
N VAL A 183 -4.15 -2.22 -5.52
CA VAL A 183 -4.39 -3.41 -4.69
C VAL A 183 -5.87 -3.46 -4.26
N MET A 184 -6.54 -4.57 -4.58
CA MET A 184 -7.94 -4.81 -4.24
C MET A 184 -8.05 -5.34 -2.80
N ALA A 185 -8.51 -4.50 -1.87
CA ALA A 185 -8.60 -4.84 -0.45
C ALA A 185 -9.75 -4.13 0.27
N ASP A 186 -10.04 -4.55 1.50
CA ASP A 186 -10.95 -3.87 2.41
C ASP A 186 -10.30 -2.64 3.04
N TRP A 187 -10.24 -1.54 2.29
CA TRP A 187 -9.58 -0.32 2.76
C TRP A 187 -10.37 0.43 3.84
N ASP A 188 -11.66 0.14 4.00
CA ASP A 188 -12.52 0.78 5.00
C ASP A 188 -12.42 0.09 6.37
N ASN A 189 -12.15 -1.22 6.39
CA ASN A 189 -12.10 -2.03 7.61
C ASN A 189 -10.70 -2.61 7.88
N CYS A 190 -9.65 -1.83 7.63
CA CYS A 190 -8.29 -2.21 7.98
C CYS A 190 -8.16 -2.53 9.48
N TYR A 191 -7.27 -3.47 9.83
CA TYR A 191 -6.99 -3.77 11.24
C TYR A 191 -5.68 -3.13 11.70
N TYR A 192 -5.67 -2.63 12.93
CA TYR A 192 -4.48 -2.03 13.55
C TYR A 192 -4.17 -2.74 14.86
N THR A 193 -2.89 -3.04 15.08
CA THR A 193 -2.45 -3.70 16.31
C THR A 193 -2.73 -2.85 17.55
N PHE A 194 -2.68 -1.52 17.45
CA PHE A 194 -3.03 -0.59 18.54
C PHE A 194 -4.53 -0.48 18.84
N ASP A 195 -5.41 -1.14 18.06
CA ASP A 195 -6.84 -1.10 18.30
C ASP A 195 -7.16 -1.84 19.58
N LYS A 196 -7.99 -1.24 20.44
CA LYS A 196 -8.36 -1.81 21.74
C LYS A 196 -8.94 -3.22 21.63
N THR A 197 -9.67 -3.51 20.55
CA THR A 197 -10.25 -4.83 20.30
C THR A 197 -9.20 -5.86 19.93
N TYR A 198 -8.12 -5.44 19.26
CA TYR A 198 -6.97 -6.27 18.94
C TYR A 198 -6.15 -6.56 20.21
N GLU A 199 -5.82 -5.53 20.98
CA GLU A 199 -5.08 -5.63 22.25
C GLU A 199 -5.82 -6.52 23.26
N ALA A 200 -7.15 -6.34 23.40
CA ALA A 200 -7.96 -7.18 24.27
C ALA A 200 -7.93 -8.66 23.87
N LYS A 201 -7.98 -8.96 22.56
CA LYS A 201 -7.86 -10.34 22.05
C LYS A 201 -6.46 -10.91 22.30
N GLN A 202 -5.43 -10.10 22.13
CA GLN A 202 -4.06 -10.51 22.42
C GLN A 202 -3.88 -10.86 23.90
N LEU A 203 -4.41 -10.04 24.81
CA LEU A 203 -4.41 -10.31 26.26
C LEU A 203 -5.22 -11.56 26.62
N HIS A 204 -6.36 -11.77 25.97
CA HIS A 204 -7.18 -12.96 26.17
C HIS A 204 -6.43 -14.24 25.76
N ILE A 205 -5.81 -14.25 24.58
CA ILE A 205 -5.00 -15.40 24.12
C ILE A 205 -3.82 -15.62 25.07
N PHE A 206 -3.16 -14.55 25.54
CA PHE A 206 -2.09 -14.64 26.52
C PHE A 206 -2.56 -15.29 27.83
N HIS A 207 -3.74 -14.91 28.32
CA HIS A 207 -4.34 -15.53 29.51
C HIS A 207 -4.62 -17.02 29.30
N GLU A 208 -5.19 -17.41 28.15
CA GLU A 208 -5.46 -18.82 27.86
C GLU A 208 -4.19 -19.69 27.82
N ILE A 209 -3.10 -19.18 27.24
CA ILE A 209 -1.83 -19.92 27.22
C ILE A 209 -1.14 -19.95 28.59
N TYR A 210 -1.38 -18.93 29.42
CA TYR A 210 -0.93 -18.89 30.81
C TYR A 210 -1.67 -19.94 31.64
N ASP A 211 -3.00 -20.02 31.55
CA ASP A 211 -3.83 -21.00 32.27
C ASP A 211 -3.46 -22.45 31.92
N LYS A 212 -3.02 -22.70 30.67
CA LYS A 212 -2.54 -24.01 30.22
C LYS A 212 -1.13 -24.36 30.71
N GLY A 213 -0.46 -23.46 31.44
CA GLY A 213 0.89 -23.66 31.97
C GLY A 213 2.01 -23.53 30.93
N TYR A 214 1.73 -22.97 29.74
CA TYR A 214 2.76 -22.76 28.70
C TYR A 214 3.58 -21.48 28.90
N VAL A 215 3.09 -20.55 29.72
CA VAL A 215 3.79 -19.31 30.06
C VAL A 215 4.37 -19.43 31.45
N TYR A 216 5.69 -19.32 31.56
CA TYR A 216 6.42 -19.32 32.81
C TYR A 216 7.52 -18.26 32.77
N ARG A 217 8.04 -17.90 33.95
CA ARG A 217 9.12 -16.94 34.11
C ARG A 217 10.39 -17.67 34.49
N ASP A 218 11.48 -17.36 33.78
CA ASP A 218 12.80 -17.94 34.03
C ASP A 218 13.91 -16.93 33.69
N TYR A 219 15.14 -17.23 34.07
CA TYR A 219 16.31 -16.39 33.82
C TYR A 219 16.95 -16.75 32.48
N LYS A 220 17.10 -15.74 31.62
CA LYS A 220 17.83 -15.85 30.35
C LYS A 220 18.91 -14.77 30.31
N PRO A 221 20.20 -15.10 30.06
CA PRO A 221 21.20 -14.08 29.80
C PRO A 221 20.84 -13.36 28.49
N VAL A 222 20.66 -12.03 28.56
CA VAL A 222 20.37 -11.18 27.41
C VAL A 222 21.49 -10.16 27.28
N PHE A 223 21.96 -9.91 26.06
CA PHE A 223 22.91 -8.84 25.81
C PHE A 223 22.27 -7.50 26.19
N GLY A 224 22.81 -6.86 27.22
CA GLY A 224 22.44 -5.49 27.58
C GLY A 224 22.99 -4.56 26.52
N LEU A 225 22.16 -4.13 25.57
CA LEU A 225 22.49 -2.96 24.76
C LEU A 225 22.49 -1.78 25.73
N LEU A 226 23.69 -1.36 26.14
CA LEU A 226 23.97 -0.39 27.21
C LEU A 226 23.31 0.99 27.00
N GLN A 227 22.63 1.19 25.87
CA GLN A 227 22.15 2.48 25.38
C GLN A 227 20.63 2.61 25.30
N LEU A 228 19.86 1.52 25.48
CA LEU A 228 18.41 1.52 25.22
C LEU A 228 17.51 0.98 26.34
N ILE A 229 18.08 0.63 27.50
CA ILE A 229 17.28 0.24 28.68
C ILE A 229 17.78 1.05 29.87
N GLN A 230 17.18 2.21 30.11
CA GLN A 230 17.29 2.90 31.39
C GLN A 230 15.97 2.74 32.17
N PRO A 231 16.01 2.21 33.40
CA PRO A 231 14.97 2.48 34.39
C PRO A 231 15.20 3.87 34.98
N TRP A 232 14.17 4.73 34.96
CA TRP A 232 14.11 5.96 35.76
C TRP A 232 12.90 5.89 36.72
N PRO A 233 12.92 6.49 37.94
CA PRO A 233 13.99 7.22 38.61
C PRO A 233 14.58 6.49 39.84
N LYS A 234 15.74 7.01 40.25
CA LYS A 234 16.63 6.58 41.34
C LYS A 234 15.91 6.30 42.67
N LEU A 235 16.00 5.05 43.13
CA LEU A 235 16.24 4.75 44.53
C LEU A 235 17.57 4.00 44.63
N ASN A 236 18.48 4.53 45.46
CA ASN A 236 19.77 3.93 45.78
C ASN A 236 19.62 2.48 46.26
N LEU A 237 19.88 1.52 45.39
CA LEU A 237 20.29 0.18 45.80
C LEU A 237 21.35 -0.35 44.83
N ASN A 238 22.54 -0.55 45.38
CA ASN A 238 23.57 -1.39 44.79
C ASN A 238 22.98 -2.76 44.42
N THR A 239 23.56 -3.37 43.37
CA THR A 239 23.42 -4.77 42.91
C THR A 239 22.30 -5.10 41.90
N THR A 240 22.75 -5.23 40.64
CA THR A 240 22.50 -6.37 39.74
C THR A 240 21.08 -6.94 39.68
N ASN A 241 20.11 -6.19 39.17
CA ASN A 241 18.85 -6.78 38.65
C ASN A 241 18.17 -5.83 37.67
N ASN A 242 18.43 -6.00 36.36
CA ASN A 242 17.71 -5.29 35.31
C ASN A 242 16.45 -6.08 34.93
N THR A 243 15.29 -5.54 35.31
CA THR A 243 13.98 -6.07 34.91
C THR A 243 13.62 -5.51 33.54
N LEU A 244 13.33 -6.40 32.58
CA LEU A 244 12.74 -6.06 31.27
C LEU A 244 11.25 -5.76 31.48
N VAL A 245 10.86 -4.49 31.33
CA VAL A 245 9.45 -4.12 31.16
C VAL A 245 9.23 -3.93 29.66
N VAL A 246 8.56 -4.87 29.02
CA VAL A 246 8.00 -4.67 27.69
C VAL A 246 6.81 -3.73 27.88
N LEU A 247 6.99 -2.46 27.52
CA LEU A 247 5.87 -1.52 27.44
C LEU A 247 4.98 -1.97 26.29
N PHE A 248 3.85 -2.62 26.60
CA PHE A 248 2.71 -2.60 25.72
C PHE A 248 2.21 -1.16 25.66
N MET A 249 2.23 -0.57 24.45
CA MET A 249 1.67 0.77 24.23
C MET A 249 0.17 0.76 24.49
#